data_AF-A0AAW2VHL1-F1
#
_entry.id   AF-A0AAW2VHL1-F1
#
_cell.length_a   1.000
_cell.length_b   1.000
_cell.length_c   1.000
_cell.angle_alpha   90.00
_cell.angle_beta   90.00
_cell.angle_gamma   90.00
#
_symmetry.space_group_name_H-M   'P 1'
#
loop_
_entity.id
_entity.type
_entity.pdbx_description
1 polymer ?
#
loop_
_entity_poly.entity_id
_entity_poly.type
_entity_poly.pdbx_seq_one_letter_code
_entity_poly.pdbx_strand_id
1 'polypeptide(L)'
;MQIVLFKCRWVDPVRGMKVHPRYHLVDVNFKKVYQKNEPFILAQQAVQVYYTEYPSMKRNKVDWQAVCKIKARRVIDDSRWTEVAFQEDETVPTPQVLTDEQDYELMTLLAYS
;
A
#
# COMPACT_ATOMS: atom_id res chain seq x y z
N MET A 1 23.17 3.42 16.49
CA MET A 1 21.83 3.76 15.93
C MET A 1 21.91 3.60 14.42
N GLN A 2 21.00 2.86 13.80
CA GLN A 2 21.00 2.64 12.34
C GLN A 2 19.76 3.30 11.74
N ILE A 3 19.94 4.08 10.68
CA ILE A 3 18.85 4.72 9.94
C ILE A 3 18.69 3.97 8.61
N VAL A 4 17.46 3.58 8.31
CA VAL A 4 17.14 2.88 7.05
C VAL A 4 16.40 3.85 6.13
N LEU A 5 16.91 3.98 4.92
CA LEU A 5 16.34 4.81 3.85
C LEU A 5 15.94 3.93 2.67
N PHE A 6 14.79 4.23 2.07
CA PHE A 6 14.38 3.63 0.80
C PHE A 6 14.60 4.62 -0.32
N LYS A 7 15.21 4.17 -1.42
CA LYS A 7 15.29 4.95 -2.66
C LYS A 7 13.92 4.95 -3.32
N CYS A 8 13.37 6.12 -3.59
CA CYS A 8 12.03 6.27 -4.12
C CYS A 8 12.02 6.69 -5.59
N ARG A 9 10.95 6.29 -6.28
CA ARG A 9 10.51 6.84 -7.56
C ARG A 9 9.07 7.28 -7.38
N TRP A 10 8.84 8.58 -7.51
CA TRP A 10 7.56 9.18 -7.17
C TRP A 10 6.58 9.18 -8.34
N VAL A 11 5.33 8.88 -8.05
CA VAL A 11 4.21 9.14 -8.96
C VAL A 11 3.82 10.62 -8.79
N ASP A 12 3.49 11.29 -9.89
CA ASP A 12 3.03 12.68 -9.86
C ASP A 12 1.72 12.78 -9.06
N PRO A 13 1.67 13.53 -7.94
CA PRO A 13 0.50 13.54 -7.06
C PRO A 13 -0.73 14.20 -7.70
N VAL A 14 -0.55 15.02 -8.74
CA VAL A 14 -1.63 15.73 -9.43
C VAL A 14 -2.12 14.94 -10.65
N ARG A 15 -1.20 14.33 -11.40
CA ARG A 15 -1.48 13.71 -12.72
C ARG A 15 -1.47 12.19 -12.67
N GLY A 16 -0.72 11.63 -11.74
CA GLY A 16 -0.47 10.20 -11.59
C GLY A 16 -1.21 9.55 -10.45
N MET A 17 -1.87 10.32 -9.58
CA MET A 17 -2.64 9.79 -8.47
C MET A 17 -4.10 10.26 -8.55
N LYS A 18 -5.02 9.38 -8.16
CA LYS A 18 -6.45 9.70 -7.98
C LYS A 18 -6.93 9.09 -6.68
N VAL A 19 -7.72 9.84 -5.95
CA VAL A 19 -8.41 9.33 -4.76
C VAL A 19 -9.90 9.41 -4.99
N HIS A 20 -10.60 8.29 -4.80
CA HIS A 20 -12.05 8.28 -4.87
C HIS A 20 -12.65 9.06 -3.69
N PRO A 21 -13.45 10.12 -3.92
CA PRO A 21 -13.84 11.05 -2.87
C PRO A 21 -14.69 10.43 -1.75
N ARG A 22 -15.43 9.35 -2.06
CA ARG A 22 -16.32 8.68 -1.11
C ARG A 22 -15.70 7.47 -0.40
N TYR A 23 -14.75 6.81 -1.04
CA TYR A 23 -14.26 5.49 -0.59
C TYR A 23 -12.76 5.50 -0.31
N HIS A 24 -12.11 6.65 -0.49
CA HIS A 24 -10.67 6.85 -0.32
C HIS A 24 -9.78 5.83 -1.06
N LEU A 25 -10.32 5.15 -2.07
CA LEU A 25 -9.58 4.25 -2.94
C LEU A 25 -8.57 5.06 -3.74
N VAL A 26 -7.30 4.64 -3.65
CA VAL A 26 -6.20 5.29 -4.35
C VAL A 26 -5.89 4.51 -5.62
N ASP A 27 -5.92 5.22 -6.75
CA ASP A 27 -5.43 4.72 -8.04
C ASP A 27 -4.14 5.46 -8.40
N VAL A 28 -3.14 4.73 -8.90
CA VAL A 28 -1.87 5.28 -9.36
C VAL A 28 -1.60 4.96 -10.83
N ASN A 29 -0.85 5.83 -11.48
CA ASN A 29 -0.39 5.67 -12.85
C ASN A 29 1.12 5.86 -12.92
N PHE A 30 1.85 4.75 -13.04
CA PHE A 30 3.32 4.73 -13.06
C PHE A 30 3.94 5.36 -14.32
N LYS A 31 3.16 5.66 -15.36
CA LYS A 31 3.64 6.44 -16.52
C LYS A 31 3.69 7.94 -16.23
N LYS A 32 3.02 8.39 -15.17
CA LYS A 32 2.99 9.79 -14.73
C LYS A 32 3.90 9.95 -13.51
N VAL A 33 5.21 9.92 -13.77
CA VAL A 33 6.26 10.02 -12.74
C VAL A 33 6.53 11.48 -12.42
N TYR A 34 6.69 11.79 -11.13
CA TYR A 34 7.08 13.12 -10.67
C TYR A 34 8.55 13.37 -11.03
N GLN A 35 8.83 14.50 -11.68
CA GLN A 35 10.16 14.80 -12.24
C GLN A 35 11.11 15.49 -11.24
N LYS A 36 10.66 15.73 -10.00
CA LYS A 36 11.47 16.37 -8.97
C LYS A 36 12.45 15.37 -8.35
N ASN A 37 13.66 15.85 -8.03
CA ASN A 37 14.68 15.05 -7.34
C ASN A 37 14.45 15.03 -5.83
N GLU A 38 13.62 14.10 -5.37
CA GLU A 38 13.50 13.74 -3.96
C GLU A 38 13.80 12.25 -3.81
N PRO A 39 15.04 11.84 -3.54
CA PRO A 39 15.47 10.47 -3.82
C PRO A 39 15.13 9.43 -2.73
N PHE A 40 14.76 9.84 -1.51
CA PHE A 40 14.62 8.91 -0.38
C PHE A 40 13.48 9.23 0.58
N ILE A 41 12.99 8.19 1.27
CA ILE A 41 12.14 8.29 2.47
C ILE A 41 12.75 7.50 3.63
N LEU A 42 12.41 7.86 4.87
CA LEU A 42 12.69 7.03 6.04
C LEU A 42 11.82 5.77 6.01
N ALA A 43 12.37 4.64 6.42
CA ALA A 43 11.59 3.41 6.55
C ALA A 43 10.38 3.57 7.48
N GLN A 44 10.51 4.41 8.54
CA GLN A 44 9.42 4.71 9.47
C GLN A 44 8.25 5.48 8.84
N GLN A 45 8.49 6.18 7.72
CA GLN A 45 7.44 6.92 6.99
C GLN A 45 6.78 6.06 5.90
N ALA A 46 7.31 4.87 5.62
CA ALA A 46 6.85 4.01 4.55
C ALA A 46 5.73 3.07 5.02
N VAL A 47 4.67 2.96 4.21
CA VAL A 47 3.60 1.98 4.39
C VAL A 47 3.71 0.93 3.29
N GLN A 48 3.49 -0.34 3.63
CA GLN A 48 3.48 -1.42 2.66
C GLN A 48 2.11 -1.51 1.97
N VAL A 49 2.13 -1.55 0.64
CA VAL A 49 0.95 -1.69 -0.21
C VAL A 49 1.21 -2.72 -1.30
N TYR A 50 0.17 -3.27 -1.91
CA TYR A 50 0.26 -3.94 -3.21
C TYR A 50 -0.53 -3.17 -4.26
N TYR A 51 -0.15 -3.39 -5.52
CA TYR A 51 -0.81 -2.82 -6.69
C TYR A 51 -1.53 -3.92 -7.44
N THR A 52 -2.72 -3.63 -7.93
CA THR A 52 -3.48 -4.54 -8.79
C THR A 52 -4.01 -3.80 -10.01
N GLU A 53 -4.15 -4.52 -11.12
CA GLU A 53 -4.74 -3.97 -12.32
C GLU A 53 -6.17 -3.50 -12.03
N TYR A 54 -6.54 -2.36 -12.62
CA TYR A 54 -7.88 -1.84 -12.43
C TYR A 54 -8.89 -2.82 -13.03
N PRO A 55 -9.99 -3.18 -12.32
CA PRO A 55 -10.98 -4.15 -12.77
C PRO A 55 -11.92 -3.56 -13.83
N SER A 56 -11.35 -2.99 -14.91
CA SER A 56 -12.09 -2.45 -16.04
C SER A 56 -11.31 -2.64 -17.34
N MET A 57 -11.99 -3.19 -18.34
CA MET A 57 -11.44 -3.36 -19.70
C MET A 57 -11.46 -2.05 -20.52
N LYS A 58 -11.80 -0.91 -19.91
CA LYS A 58 -11.80 0.38 -20.60
C LYS A 58 -10.37 0.82 -20.87
N ARG A 59 -10.07 1.16 -22.13
CA ARG A 59 -8.72 1.58 -22.57
C ARG A 59 -8.13 2.73 -21.73
N ASN A 60 -8.96 3.66 -21.25
CA ASN A 60 -8.51 4.78 -20.42
C ASN A 60 -8.15 4.40 -18.97
N LYS A 61 -8.37 3.15 -18.57
CA LYS A 61 -8.08 2.60 -17.23
C LYS A 61 -6.91 1.62 -17.20
N VAL A 62 -6.42 1.17 -18.35
CA VAL A 62 -5.32 0.17 -18.46
C VAL A 62 -4.01 0.66 -17.82
N ASP A 63 -3.74 1.97 -17.88
CA ASP A 63 -2.54 2.55 -17.27
C ASP A 63 -2.68 2.86 -15.77
N TRP A 64 -3.84 2.54 -15.18
CA TRP A 64 -4.13 2.78 -13.77
C TRP A 64 -4.10 1.47 -13.00
N GLN A 65 -3.51 1.51 -11.81
CA GLN A 65 -3.50 0.40 -10.87
C GLN A 65 -4.12 0.86 -9.55
N ALA A 66 -4.96 0.01 -8.96
CA ALA A 66 -5.51 0.24 -7.64
C ALA A 66 -4.44 -0.07 -6.58
N VAL A 67 -4.35 0.78 -5.57
CA VAL A 67 -3.46 0.62 -4.42
C VAL A 67 -4.24 -0.01 -3.28
N CYS A 68 -3.70 -1.09 -2.72
CA CYS A 68 -4.32 -1.80 -1.63
C CYS A 68 -3.36 -1.87 -0.44
N LYS A 69 -3.77 -1.31 0.70
CA LYS A 69 -2.99 -1.37 1.95
C LYS A 69 -2.92 -2.82 2.41
N ILE A 70 -1.74 -3.24 2.87
CA ILE A 70 -1.58 -4.53 3.51
C ILE A 70 -1.14 -4.36 4.95
N LYS A 71 -1.67 -5.22 5.81
CA LYS A 71 -1.09 -5.40 7.13
C LYS A 71 0.32 -5.97 6.92
N ALA A 72 1.31 -5.40 7.59
CA ALA A 72 2.66 -5.94 7.58
C ALA A 72 2.56 -7.43 7.95
N ARG A 73 3.14 -8.29 7.11
CA ARG A 73 3.22 -9.71 7.48
C ARG A 73 4.07 -9.78 8.74
N ARG A 74 3.48 -10.29 9.83
CA ARG A 74 4.24 -10.63 11.04
C ARG A 74 5.41 -11.48 10.56
N VAL A 75 6.63 -11.11 10.97
CA VAL A 75 7.83 -11.91 10.70
C VAL A 75 7.46 -13.35 11.06
N ILE A 76 7.37 -14.21 10.05
CA ILE A 76 7.27 -15.63 10.30
C ILE A 76 8.67 -15.96 10.80
N ASP A 77 8.80 -16.13 12.11
CA ASP A 77 10.01 -16.69 12.67
C ASP A 77 10.27 -18.01 11.94
N ASP A 78 11.34 -18.03 11.16
CA ASP A 78 11.76 -19.14 10.31
C ASP A 78 12.14 -20.38 11.16
N SER A 79 12.25 -20.21 12.49
CA SER A 79 12.40 -21.30 13.46
C SER A 79 11.19 -22.25 13.52
N ARG A 80 10.05 -21.86 12.94
CA ARG A 80 8.77 -22.60 13.05
C ARG A 80 8.46 -23.55 11.90
N TRP A 81 9.38 -23.82 10.98
CA TRP A 81 9.26 -24.97 10.07
C TRP A 81 9.59 -26.30 10.77
N THR A 82 9.11 -26.48 11.99
CA THR A 82 8.93 -27.81 12.55
C THR A 82 7.68 -28.38 11.89
N GLU A 83 7.84 -29.49 11.16
CA GLU A 83 6.77 -30.25 10.52
C GLU A 83 5.75 -30.75 11.54
N VAL A 84 4.81 -29.90 11.94
CA VAL A 84 3.62 -30.31 12.67
C VAL A 84 2.43 -29.72 11.94
N ALA A 85 1.69 -30.62 11.27
CA ALA A 85 0.41 -30.31 10.67
C ALA A 85 -0.53 -29.78 11.76
N PHE A 86 -0.87 -28.49 11.70
CA PHE A 86 -1.92 -27.93 12.52
C PHE A 86 -3.26 -28.38 11.92
N GLN A 87 -3.96 -29.29 12.61
CA GLN A 87 -5.38 -29.52 12.33
C GLN A 87 -6.15 -28.25 12.65
N GLU A 88 -7.01 -27.81 11.73
CA GLU A 88 -7.85 -26.62 11.85
C GLU A 88 -8.79 -26.74 13.07
N ASP A 89 -8.75 -25.76 13.97
CA ASP A 89 -9.89 -25.46 14.83
C ASP A 89 -10.50 -24.16 14.30
N GLU A 90 -11.77 -24.23 13.89
CA GLU A 90 -12.48 -23.10 13.29
C GLU A 90 -12.69 -21.98 14.31
N THR A 91 -11.77 -21.02 14.36
CA THR A 91 -12.06 -19.73 14.98
C THR A 91 -12.47 -18.75 13.89
N VAL A 92 -13.79 -18.53 13.78
CA VAL A 92 -14.39 -17.47 12.95
C VAL A 92 -13.66 -16.15 13.22
N PRO A 93 -12.99 -15.53 12.22
CA PRO A 93 -12.35 -14.25 12.43
C PRO A 93 -13.43 -13.20 12.64
N THR A 94 -13.54 -12.66 13.85
CA THR A 94 -14.35 -11.47 14.12
C THR A 94 -13.93 -10.37 13.13
N PRO A 95 -14.87 -9.76 12.38
CA PRO A 95 -14.54 -8.68 11.46
C PRO A 95 -13.92 -7.55 12.25
N GLN A 96 -12.62 -7.33 12.08
CA GLN A 96 -12.00 -6.10 12.56
C GLN A 96 -12.50 -5.00 11.63
N VAL A 97 -13.49 -4.25 12.11
CA VAL A 97 -13.96 -3.02 11.47
C VAL A 97 -12.73 -2.14 11.26
N LEU A 98 -12.33 -1.99 10.00
CA LEU A 98 -11.36 -1.00 9.57
C LEU A 98 -11.95 0.36 9.92
N THR A 99 -11.43 0.99 10.98
CA THR A 99 -11.86 2.32 11.41
C THR A 99 -11.37 3.35 10.40
N ASP A 100 -12.25 4.30 10.05
CA ASP A 100 -12.00 5.38 9.08
C ASP A 100 -10.71 6.19 9.34
N GLU A 101 -10.18 6.14 10.57
CA GLU A 101 -8.95 6.82 11.00
C GLU A 101 -7.68 6.47 10.21
N GLN A 102 -7.60 5.26 9.68
CA GLN A 102 -6.42 4.78 8.94
C GLN A 102 -6.35 5.22 7.48
N ASP A 103 -7.47 5.70 6.94
CA ASP A 103 -7.55 6.25 5.58
C ASP A 103 -7.02 7.70 5.53
N TYR A 104 -7.24 8.48 6.59
CA TYR A 104 -6.71 9.85 6.70
C TYR A 104 -5.17 9.87 6.78
N GLU A 105 -4.57 8.83 7.38
CA GLU A 105 -3.11 8.68 7.50
C GLU A 105 -2.45 8.44 6.14
N LEU A 106 -3.08 7.66 5.26
CA LEU A 106 -2.64 7.44 3.88
C LEU A 106 -2.72 8.73 3.05
N MET A 107 -3.81 9.48 3.20
CA MET A 107 -3.98 10.78 2.55
C MET A 107 -2.92 11.78 3.01
N THR A 108 -2.59 11.78 4.29
CA THR A 108 -1.54 12.62 4.87
C THR A 108 -0.18 12.23 4.30
N LEU A 109 0.16 10.93 4.30
CA LEU A 109 1.45 10.46 3.81
C LEU A 109 1.64 10.65 2.30
N LEU A 110 0.57 10.58 1.50
CA LEU A 110 0.61 10.81 0.05
C LEU A 110 0.52 12.30 -0.34
N ALA A 111 -0.02 13.17 0.54
CA ALA A 111 -0.14 14.61 0.29
C ALA A 111 1.07 15.42 0.76
N TYR A 112 1.84 14.90 1.73
CA TYR A 112 3.03 15.56 2.29
C TYR A 112 4.37 14.94 1.83
N SER A 113 4.34 14.08 0.81
CA SER A 113 5.52 13.55 0.11
C SER A 113 5.72 14.19 -1.26
#